data_AF-A0A954R3P2-F1
#
_entry.id   AF-A0A954R3P2-F1
#
_cell.length_a   1.000
_cell.length_b   1.000
_cell.length_c   1.000
_cell.angle_alpha   90.00
_cell.angle_beta   90.00
_cell.angle_gamma   90.00
#
_symmetry.space_group_name_H-M   'P 1'
#
loop_
_entity.id
_entity.type
_entity.pdbx_description
1 polymer ?
#
loop_
_entity_poly.entity_id
_entity_poly.type
_entity_poly.pdbx_seq_one_letter_code
_entity_poly.pdbx_strand_id
1 'polypeptide(L)'
;MPRPPQLDVAGQFYHALNRGRFKSFPVQSDEHFLLVCRYFERNALAARLVERAEDWRFGSLYNWNRGKCGVSLTKWPIRRPPGWIARVNQALNEKEEKQRRRAIARS
;
A
#
# COMPACT_ATOMS: atom_id res chain seq x y z
N MET A 1 19.75 10.58 -19.09
CA MET A 1 20.14 9.31 -19.71
C MET A 1 18.88 8.52 -20.07
N PRO A 2 18.71 8.04 -21.31
CA PRO A 2 17.62 7.16 -21.67
C PRO A 2 17.85 5.78 -21.05
N ARG A 3 16.77 5.12 -20.60
CA ARG A 3 16.85 3.77 -20.03
C ARG A 3 17.14 2.75 -21.13
N PRO A 4 18.05 1.77 -20.92
CA PRO A 4 18.26 0.70 -21.88
C PRO A 4 17.02 -0.22 -21.95
N PRO A 5 16.72 -0.79 -23.13
CA PRO A 5 15.62 -1.73 -23.30
C PRO A 5 15.89 -3.03 -22.51
N GLN A 6 14.83 -3.61 -21.95
CA GLN A 6 14.92 -4.89 -21.25
C GLN A 6 15.17 -6.00 -22.29
N LEU A 7 16.29 -6.70 -22.16
CA LEU A 7 16.61 -7.88 -22.95
C LEU A 7 15.52 -8.94 -22.72
N ASP A 8 14.74 -9.22 -23.76
CA ASP A 8 13.87 -10.39 -23.84
C ASP A 8 14.72 -11.57 -24.34
N VAL A 9 15.34 -12.29 -23.40
CA VAL A 9 16.02 -13.54 -23.69
C VAL A 9 15.09 -14.68 -23.31
N ALA A 10 14.42 -15.23 -24.33
CA ALA A 10 13.59 -16.42 -24.22
C ALA A 10 14.38 -17.56 -23.55
N GLY A 11 13.84 -18.12 -22.47
CA GLY A 11 14.30 -19.41 -21.92
C GLY A 11 14.92 -19.39 -20.52
N GLN A 12 15.08 -18.25 -19.85
CA GLN A 12 15.51 -18.20 -18.44
C GLN A 12 14.35 -17.88 -17.51
N PHE A 13 13.48 -18.87 -17.28
CA PHE A 13 12.45 -18.80 -16.25
C PHE A 13 13.04 -19.07 -14.85
N TYR A 14 13.86 -18.15 -14.36
CA TYR A 14 14.06 -18.00 -12.92
C TYR A 14 13.69 -16.56 -12.58
N HIS A 15 12.41 -16.41 -12.24
CA HIS A 15 11.81 -15.32 -11.50
C HIS A 15 12.78 -14.20 -11.09
N ALA A 16 12.72 -13.09 -11.81
CA ALA A 16 13.09 -11.78 -11.26
C ALA A 16 12.08 -11.41 -10.15
N LEU A 17 12.14 -12.14 -9.03
CA LEU A 17 11.20 -12.06 -7.91
C LEU A 17 11.26 -10.72 -7.19
N ASN A 18 12.31 -9.92 -7.43
CA ASN A 18 12.45 -8.57 -6.93
C ASN A 18 12.75 -7.62 -8.08
N ARG A 19 11.71 -6.93 -8.58
CA ARG A 19 11.83 -5.88 -9.60
C ARG A 19 12.39 -4.58 -8.98
N GLY A 20 13.63 -4.61 -8.46
CA GLY A 20 14.38 -3.44 -7.99
C GLY A 20 14.73 -3.43 -6.49
N ARG A 21 15.40 -2.36 -6.05
CA ARG A 21 15.77 -2.13 -4.64
C ARG A 21 14.54 -1.72 -3.81
N PHE A 22 14.48 -2.17 -2.56
CA PHE A 22 13.49 -1.69 -1.59
C PHE A 22 13.65 -0.18 -1.37
N LYS A 23 12.51 0.49 -1.17
CA LYS A 23 12.44 1.93 -0.98
C LYS A 23 12.01 2.23 0.46
N SER A 24 12.75 3.08 1.17
CA SER A 24 12.46 3.50 2.55
C SER A 24 12.43 5.03 2.65
N PHE A 25 11.38 5.57 3.26
CA PHE A 25 11.23 7.01 3.49
C PHE A 25 10.68 7.26 4.90
N PRO A 26 11.13 8.32 5.58
CA PRO A 26 10.60 8.65 6.90
C PRO A 26 9.15 9.12 6.80
N VAL A 27 8.32 8.61 7.70
CA VAL A 27 7.00 9.17 7.99
C VAL A 27 7.20 10.33 8.97
N GLN A 28 6.77 11.53 8.58
CA GLN A 28 7.16 12.79 9.22
C GLN A 28 6.02 13.48 9.98
N SER A 29 4.79 12.99 9.87
CA SER A 29 3.63 13.48 10.61
C SER A 29 2.55 12.41 10.74
N ASP A 30 1.60 12.64 11.64
CA ASP A 30 0.44 11.77 11.84
C ASP A 30 -0.42 11.69 10.59
N GLU A 31 -0.61 12.79 9.87
CA GLU A 31 -1.34 12.82 8.60
C GLU A 31 -0.61 12.01 7.52
N HIS A 32 0.73 12.10 7.48
CA HIS A 32 1.53 11.30 6.56
C HIS A 32 1.42 9.80 6.92
N PHE A 33 1.44 9.46 8.20
CA PHE A 33 1.22 8.08 8.66
C PHE A 33 -0.14 7.54 8.20
N LEU A 34 -1.22 8.30 8.42
CA LEU A 34 -2.57 7.90 7.99
C LEU A 34 -2.64 7.74 6.47
N LEU A 35 -2.03 8.64 5.69
CA LEU A 35 -2.02 8.54 4.23
C LEU A 35 -1.32 7.25 3.76
N VAL A 36 -0.18 6.91 4.37
CA VAL A 36 0.57 5.69 4.07
C VAL A 36 -0.23 4.44 4.47
N CYS A 37 -0.83 4.42 5.66
CA CYS A 37 -1.70 3.32 6.10
C CYS A 37 -2.89 3.13 5.15
N ARG A 38 -3.57 4.21 4.77
CA ARG A 38 -4.69 4.16 3.81
C ARG A 38 -4.24 3.62 2.47
N TYR A 39 -3.06 4.01 2.00
CA TYR A 39 -2.50 3.51 0.75
C TYR A 39 -2.32 1.98 0.78
N PHE A 40 -1.66 1.45 1.80
CA PHE A 40 -1.43 0.01 1.94
C PHE A 40 -2.74 -0.77 2.09
N GLU A 41 -3.63 -0.32 2.97
CA GLU A 41 -4.89 -1.01 3.24
C GLU A 41 -5.87 -0.95 2.04
N ARG A 42 -5.78 0.09 1.20
CA ARG A 42 -6.59 0.22 -0.03
C ARG A 42 -5.98 -0.50 -1.24
N ASN A 43 -4.72 -0.91 -1.21
CA ASN A 43 -4.01 -1.37 -2.41
C ASN A 43 -4.69 -2.54 -3.11
N ALA A 44 -5.19 -3.53 -2.36
CA ALA A 44 -5.93 -4.67 -2.91
C ALA A 44 -7.23 -4.26 -3.61
N LEU A 45 -7.96 -3.29 -3.03
CA LEU A 45 -9.16 -2.71 -3.63
C LEU A 45 -8.81 -1.93 -4.90
N ALA A 46 -7.76 -1.11 -4.87
CA ALA A 46 -7.30 -0.36 -6.04
C ALA A 46 -6.84 -1.27 -7.19
N ALA A 47 -6.26 -2.42 -6.85
CA ALA A 47 -5.88 -3.47 -7.80
C ALA A 47 -7.06 -4.36 -8.24
N ARG A 48 -8.29 -4.07 -7.78
CA ARG A 48 -9.53 -4.83 -8.08
C ARG A 48 -9.43 -6.32 -7.70
N LEU A 49 -8.64 -6.64 -6.67
CA LEU A 49 -8.53 -8.01 -6.15
C LEU A 49 -9.66 -8.37 -5.17
N VAL A 50 -10.32 -7.35 -4.63
CA VAL A 50 -11.41 -7.45 -3.65
C VAL A 50 -12.45 -6.36 -3.92
N GLU A 51 -13.70 -6.61 -3.55
CA GLU A 51 -14.79 -5.63 -3.65
C GLU A 51 -14.70 -4.55 -2.57
N ARG A 52 -14.25 -4.93 -1.37
CA ARG A 52 -14.03 -4.02 -0.24
C ARG A 52 -12.63 -4.21 0.33
N ALA A 53 -12.01 -3.12 0.78
CA ALA A 53 -10.64 -3.14 1.26
C ALA A 53 -10.43 -4.11 2.46
N GLU A 54 -11.43 -4.20 3.34
CA GLU A 54 -11.43 -5.09 4.51
C GLU A 54 -11.60 -6.58 4.19
N ASP A 55 -11.84 -6.95 2.93
CA ASP A 55 -11.94 -8.35 2.50
C ASP A 55 -10.57 -8.98 2.23
N TRP A 56 -9.53 -8.17 2.12
CA TRP A 56 -8.18 -8.66 1.83
C TRP A 56 -7.54 -9.34 3.04
N ARG A 57 -7.60 -10.69 3.07
CA ARG A 57 -7.16 -11.54 4.20
C ARG A 57 -5.70 -11.35 4.64
N PHE A 58 -4.85 -10.89 3.73
CA PHE A 58 -3.43 -10.64 3.98
C PHE A 58 -3.13 -9.18 4.40
N GLY A 59 -4.15 -8.33 4.54
CA GLY A 59 -4.02 -6.93 4.95
C GLY A 59 -4.21 -6.71 6.44
N SER A 60 -3.59 -5.65 6.97
CA SER A 60 -3.80 -5.22 8.37
C SER A 60 -5.25 -4.85 8.66
N LEU A 61 -5.97 -4.32 7.67
CA LEU A 61 -7.38 -3.94 7.81
C LEU A 61 -8.30 -5.14 8.07
N TYR A 62 -8.04 -6.29 7.42
CA TYR A 62 -8.79 -7.52 7.66
C TYR A 62 -8.59 -8.03 9.08
N ASN A 63 -7.34 -8.06 9.57
CA ASN A 63 -7.01 -8.47 10.93
C ASN A 63 -7.67 -7.55 11.97
N TRP A 64 -7.71 -6.25 11.68
CA TRP A 64 -8.35 -5.29 12.58
C TRP A 64 -9.88 -5.39 12.59
N ASN A 65 -10.52 -5.68 11.44
CA ASN A 65 -11.98 -5.67 11.32
C ASN A 65 -12.65 -6.94 11.88
N ARG A 66 -12.14 -8.12 11.52
CA ARG A 66 -12.84 -9.39 11.80
C ARG A 66 -11.96 -10.65 11.74
N GLY A 67 -10.80 -10.56 11.11
CA GLY A 67 -9.92 -11.69 10.88
C GLY A 67 -8.88 -11.87 11.98
N LYS A 68 -8.30 -13.06 12.05
CA LYS A 68 -6.94 -13.24 12.58
C LYS A 68 -6.05 -13.47 11.38
N CYS A 69 -5.23 -12.49 11.00
CA CYS A 69 -4.10 -12.82 10.13
C CYS A 69 -3.03 -13.46 11.01
N GLY A 70 -2.21 -14.37 10.47
CA GLY A 70 -1.17 -15.07 11.23
C GLY A 70 -0.04 -14.18 11.77
N VAL A 71 -0.19 -12.86 11.67
CA VAL A 71 0.77 -11.84 12.10
C VAL A 71 0.16 -11.00 13.22
N SER A 72 0.84 -10.92 14.35
CA SER A 72 0.48 -10.02 15.45
C SER A 72 0.78 -8.58 15.06
N LEU A 73 -0.22 -7.70 15.13
CA LEU A 73 -0.06 -6.29 14.79
C LEU A 73 0.24 -5.48 16.05
N THR A 74 1.32 -4.69 16.00
CA THR A 74 1.58 -3.66 17.03
C THR A 74 0.52 -2.57 16.94
N LYS A 75 0.21 -1.96 18.10
CA LYS A 75 -0.64 -0.77 18.15
C LYS A 75 -0.05 0.34 17.29
N TRP A 76 -0.92 1.09 16.62
CA TRP A 76 -0.52 2.29 15.90
C TRP A 76 0.11 3.31 16.86
N PRO A 77 1.09 4.11 16.40
CA PRO A 77 1.67 5.19 17.19
C PRO A 77 0.64 6.29 17.51
N ILE A 78 -0.43 6.36 16.73
CA ILE A 78 -1.55 7.28 16.89
C ILE A 78 -2.87 6.53 17.00
N ARG A 79 -3.89 7.17 17.58
CA ARG A 79 -5.25 6.62 17.61
C ARG A 79 -5.79 6.48 16.19
N ARG A 80 -6.28 5.29 15.82
CA ARG A 80 -6.98 5.08 14.55
C ARG A 80 -8.26 5.94 14.54
N PRO A 81 -8.46 6.81 13.53
CA PRO A 81 -9.65 7.65 13.46
C PRO A 81 -10.95 6.82 13.40
N PRO A 82 -12.07 7.30 13.97
CA PRO A 82 -13.36 6.66 13.77
C PRO A 82 -13.74 6.67 12.27
N GLY A 83 -14.53 5.67 11.85
CA GLY A 83 -14.95 5.55 10.44
C GLY A 83 -13.82 5.18 9.46
N TRP A 84 -12.69 4.69 9.96
CA TRP A 84 -11.52 4.39 9.14
C TRP A 84 -11.81 3.46 7.96
N ILE A 85 -12.56 2.37 8.16
CA ILE A 85 -12.93 1.44 7.06
C ILE A 85 -13.66 2.18 5.94
N ALA A 86 -14.61 3.06 6.28
CA ALA A 86 -15.33 3.85 5.28
C ALA A 86 -14.36 4.76 4.51
N ARG A 87 -13.45 5.43 5.22
CA ARG A 87 -12.41 6.26 4.59
C ARG A 87 -11.49 5.45 3.65
N VAL A 88 -11.08 4.25 4.03
CA VAL A 88 -10.25 3.39 3.17
C VAL A 88 -10.99 3.01 1.89
N ASN A 89 -12.30 2.74 1.97
CA ASN A 89 -13.12 2.36 0.80
C ASN A 89 -13.52 3.55 -0.10
N GLN A 90 -13.54 4.78 0.41
CA GLN A 90 -13.78 5.98 -0.40
C GLN A 90 -12.69 6.20 -1.46
N ALA A 91 -13.09 6.78 -2.60
CA ALA A 91 -12.16 7.24 -3.64
C ALA A 91 -11.10 8.19 -3.06
N LEU A 92 -9.89 8.14 -3.63
CA LEU A 92 -8.85 9.11 -3.29
C LEU A 92 -9.22 10.46 -3.90
N ASN A 93 -9.08 11.53 -3.12
CA ASN A 93 -9.18 12.87 -3.69
C ASN A 93 -7.90 13.25 -4.44
N GLU A 94 -7.96 14.28 -5.27
CA GLU A 94 -6.82 14.73 -6.10
C GLU A 94 -5.58 15.08 -5.25
N LYS A 95 -5.79 15.63 -4.05
CA LYS A 95 -4.72 15.99 -3.12
C LYS A 95 -3.96 14.76 -2.64
N GLU A 96 -4.68 13.71 -2.24
CA GLU A 96 -4.11 12.44 -1.77
C GLU A 96 -3.40 11.70 -2.90
N GLU A 97 -3.97 11.70 -4.11
CA GLU A 97 -3.34 11.12 -5.28
C GLU A 97 -2.04 11.86 -5.66
N LYS A 98 -2.05 13.21 -5.62
CA LYS A 98 -0.85 14.01 -5.85
C LYS A 98 0.23 13.76 -4.80
N GLN A 99 -0.15 13.64 -3.52
CA GLN A 99 0.77 13.31 -2.44
C GLN A 99 1.37 11.91 -2.60
N ARG A 100 0.56 10.91 -2.96
CA ARG A 100 1.02 9.55 -3.27
C ARG A 100 2.00 9.55 -4.44
N ARG A 101 1.66 10.22 -5.55
CA ARG A 101 2.55 10.35 -6.71
C ARG A 101 3.85 11.06 -6.36
N ARG A 102 3.80 12.12 -5.56
CA ARG A 102 5.01 12.82 -5.08
C ARG A 102 5.88 11.93 -4.21
N ALA A 103 5.29 11.12 -3.33
CA ALA A 103 6.01 10.15 -2.52
C ALA A 103 6.71 9.10 -3.40
N ILE A 104 6.03 8.60 -4.45
CA ILE A 104 6.61 7.66 -5.41
C ILE A 104 7.68 8.33 -6.29
N ALA A 105 7.51 9.58 -6.71
CA ALA A 105 8.47 10.27 -7.58
C ALA A 105 9.76 10.69 -6.85
N ARG A 106 9.70 10.89 -5.52
CA ARG A 106 10.89 11.14 -4.68
C ARG A 106 11.66 9.86 -4.35
N SER A 107 11.22 8.71 -4.89
CA SER A 107 11.73 7.38 -4.60
C SER A 107 12.36 6.69 -5.78
#